data_AF-A0A523R3I7-F1
#
_entry.id   AF-A0A523R3I7-F1
#
_cell.length_a   1.000
_cell.length_b   1.000
_cell.length_c   1.000
_cell.angle_alpha   90.00
_cell.angle_beta   90.00
_cell.angle_gamma   90.00
#
_symmetry.space_group_name_H-M   'P 1'
#
loop_
_entity.id
_entity.type
_entity.pdbx_description
1 polymer ?
#
loop_
_entity_poly.entity_id
_entity_poly.type
_entity_poly.pdbx_seq_one_letter_code
_entity_poly.pdbx_strand_id
1 'polypeptide(L)'
;MRILLVYPEYPETFWSFKYALRFISKKATHPPLGLLTVAAMLPEEWEKKLVDMSVTRLRDKDLEWADFVFISAMSIQKVSAKEVISRCKKIGIKIVV
;
A
#
# COMPACT_ATOMS: atom_id res chain seq x y z
N MET A 1 -5.52 2.38 -18.11
CA MET A 1 -5.22 3.25 -16.95
C MET A 1 -4.30 2.52 -16.00
N ARG A 2 -3.40 3.24 -15.33
CA ARG A 2 -2.41 2.71 -14.40
C ARG A 2 -2.83 2.99 -12.97
N ILE A 3 -3.12 1.94 -12.21
CA ILE A 3 -3.56 2.04 -10.82
C ILE A 3 -2.49 1.48 -9.90
N LEU A 4 -2.07 2.31 -8.95
CA LEU A 4 -1.20 1.89 -7.86
C LEU A 4 -2.03 1.64 -6.61
N LEU A 5 -2.09 0.40 -6.15
CA LEU A 5 -2.67 0.02 -4.88
C LEU A 5 -1.57 0.08 -3.81
N VAL A 6 -1.75 0.90 -2.79
CA VAL A 6 -0.77 1.10 -1.72
C VAL A 6 -1.37 0.67 -0.40
N TYR A 7 -0.69 -0.26 0.26
CA TYR A 7 -0.95 -0.62 1.64
C TYR A 7 0.14 -0.01 2.53
N PRO A 8 -0.17 0.99 3.37
CA PRO A 8 0.82 1.69 4.19
C PRO A 8 1.52 0.78 5.20
N GLU A 9 2.67 1.22 5.71
CA GLU A 9 3.47 0.41 6.63
C GLU A 9 2.78 0.31 8.00
N TYR A 10 2.85 -0.87 8.62
CA TYR A 10 2.50 -1.01 10.04
C TYR A 10 3.56 -0.36 10.91
N PRO A 11 3.16 0.39 11.95
CA PRO A 11 4.10 0.75 12.99
C PRO A 11 4.56 -0.50 13.75
N GLU A 12 5.76 -0.41 14.33
CA GLU A 12 6.26 -1.47 15.22
C GLU A 12 5.36 -1.57 16.45
N THR A 13 4.67 -2.69 16.56
CA THR A 13 3.75 -2.99 17.66
C THR A 13 3.86 -4.46 18.03
N PHE A 14 3.37 -4.83 19.22
CA PHE A 14 3.26 -6.23 19.64
C PHE A 14 2.61 -7.12 18.55
N TRP A 15 1.52 -6.64 17.94
CA TRP A 15 0.75 -7.35 16.92
C TRP A 15 1.37 -7.34 15.51
N SER A 16 2.37 -6.50 15.25
CA SER A 16 3.08 -6.51 13.97
C SER A 16 3.97 -7.74 13.81
N PHE A 17 4.36 -8.38 14.92
CA PHE A 17 5.29 -9.51 14.96
C PHE A 17 6.60 -9.27 14.16
N LYS A 18 6.99 -8.01 13.93
CA LYS A 18 8.06 -7.63 13.00
C LYS A 18 9.35 -8.43 13.20
N TYR A 19 9.74 -8.64 14.46
CA TYR A 19 10.93 -9.42 14.81
C TYR A 19 10.68 -10.93 14.76
N ALA A 20 9.49 -11.39 15.19
CA ALA A 20 9.15 -12.81 15.25
C ALA A 20 8.96 -13.43 13.85
N LEU A 21 8.41 -12.69 12.90
CA LEU A 21 8.16 -13.16 11.54
C LEU A 21 9.44 -13.61 10.81
N ARG A 22 10.60 -13.06 11.19
CA ARG A 22 11.90 -13.45 10.63
C ARG A 22 12.24 -14.92 10.91
N PHE A 23 11.84 -15.46 12.06
CA PHE A 23 12.10 -16.85 12.43
C PHE A 23 11.30 -17.85 11.58
N ILE A 24 10.18 -17.41 11.01
CA ILE A 24 9.35 -18.22 10.10
C ILE A 24 9.48 -17.78 8.64
N SER A 25 10.53 -17.02 8.31
CA SER A 25 10.82 -16.52 6.96
C SER A 25 9.66 -15.73 6.31
N LYS A 26 8.88 -14.99 7.11
CA LYS A 26 7.81 -14.11 6.63
C LYS A 26 8.15 -12.63 6.82
N LYS A 27 7.59 -11.77 5.96
CA LYS A 27 7.75 -10.31 6.02
C LYS A 27 6.52 -9.59 6.56
N ALA A 28 5.33 -10.19 6.43
CA ALA A 28 4.07 -9.65 6.92
C ALA A 28 3.19 -10.78 7.47
N THR A 29 2.29 -10.45 8.39
CA THR A 29 1.31 -11.38 8.97
C THR A 29 0.19 -11.69 8.00
N HIS A 30 -0.31 -10.66 7.31
CA HIS A 30 -1.48 -10.75 6.45
C HIS A 30 -1.25 -9.98 5.14
N PRO A 31 -1.69 -10.52 3.99
CA PRO A 31 -1.75 -9.75 2.75
C PRO A 31 -2.86 -8.67 2.84
N PRO A 32 -2.78 -7.59 2.04
CA PRO A 32 -3.81 -6.56 1.99
C PRO A 32 -5.04 -7.04 1.20
N LEU A 33 -5.78 -8.00 1.75
CA LEU A 33 -6.89 -8.68 1.08
C LEU A 33 -7.93 -7.71 0.52
N GLY A 34 -8.28 -6.65 1.27
CA GLY A 34 -9.22 -5.63 0.79
C GLY A 34 -8.80 -4.97 -0.52
N LEU A 35 -7.52 -4.60 -0.66
CA LEU A 35 -7.00 -4.03 -1.91
C LEU A 35 -6.97 -5.07 -3.04
N LEU A 36 -6.62 -6.32 -2.75
CA LEU A 36 -6.62 -7.39 -3.75
C LEU A 36 -8.03 -7.67 -4.29
N THR A 37 -9.04 -7.64 -3.42
CA THR A 37 -10.45 -7.76 -3.83
C THR A 37 -10.86 -6.61 -4.73
N VAL A 38 -10.53 -5.37 -4.37
CA VAL A 38 -10.81 -4.20 -5.23
C VAL A 38 -10.06 -4.32 -6.56
N ALA A 39 -8.79 -4.73 -6.56
CA ALA A 39 -8.00 -4.91 -7.79
C ALA A 39 -8.65 -5.90 -8.77
N ALA A 40 -9.29 -6.95 -8.26
CA ALA A 40 -10.03 -7.93 -9.06
C ALA A 40 -11.33 -7.37 -9.64
N MET A 41 -11.94 -6.38 -8.99
CA MET A 41 -13.17 -5.71 -9.45
C MET A 41 -12.90 -4.59 -10.47
N LEU A 42 -11.68 -4.07 -10.55
CA LEU A 42 -11.30 -3.05 -11.52
C LEU A 42 -11.26 -3.65 -12.94
N PRO A 43 -11.53 -2.83 -13.99
CA PRO A 43 -11.48 -3.29 -15.38
C PRO A 43 -10.20 -4.07 -15.72
N GLU A 44 -10.33 -5.09 -16.55
CA GLU A 44 -9.23 -6.03 -16.83
C GLU A 44 -8.10 -5.37 -17.62
N GLU A 45 -8.44 -4.42 -18.49
CA GLU A 45 -7.52 -3.65 -19.32
C GLU A 45 -6.72 -2.59 -18.55
N TRP A 46 -6.99 -2.40 -17.25
CA TRP A 46 -6.21 -1.49 -16.41
C TRP A 46 -4.93 -2.17 -15.93
N GLU A 47 -3.80 -1.49 -16.09
CA GLU A 47 -2.53 -1.90 -15.51
C GLU A 47 -2.58 -1.68 -14.00
N LYS A 48 -2.41 -2.75 -13.21
CA LYS A 48 -2.54 -2.73 -11.75
C LYS A 48 -1.21 -3.07 -11.12
N LYS A 49 -0.82 -2.33 -10.09
CA LYS A 49 0.39 -2.59 -9.31
C LYS A 49 0.12 -2.45 -7.84
N LEU A 50 0.53 -3.45 -7.04
CA LEU A 50 0.42 -3.42 -5.59
C LEU A 50 1.77 -3.08 -4.95
N VAL A 51 1.75 -2.18 -3.98
CA VAL A 51 2.85 -1.91 -3.06
C VAL A 51 2.35 -2.10 -1.63
N ASP A 52 2.69 -3.23 -1.04
CA ASP A 52 2.59 -3.45 0.40
C ASP A 52 3.87 -2.93 1.06
N MET A 53 3.77 -1.81 1.79
CA MET A 53 4.89 -1.15 2.44
C MET A 53 5.50 -1.97 3.58
N SER A 54 4.81 -3.01 4.04
CA SER A 54 5.35 -3.98 5.02
C SER A 54 6.36 -4.94 4.38
N VAL A 55 6.33 -5.07 3.05
CA VAL A 55 7.14 -6.05 2.30
C VAL A 55 8.11 -5.36 1.33
N THR A 56 7.71 -4.23 0.73
CA THR A 56 8.46 -3.51 -0.31
C THR A 56 8.30 -2.00 -0.14
N ARG A 57 9.38 -1.23 -0.40
CA ARG A 57 9.33 0.24 -0.29
C ARG A 57 8.54 0.90 -1.42
N LEU A 58 7.67 1.85 -1.07
CA LEU A 58 7.02 2.77 -2.01
C LEU A 58 8.01 3.84 -2.51
N ARG A 59 8.35 3.81 -3.80
CA ARG A 59 9.28 4.77 -4.43
C ARG A 59 8.50 5.82 -5.20
N ASP A 60 9.08 7.01 -5.39
CA ASP A 60 8.41 8.10 -6.09
C ASP A 60 8.09 7.74 -7.54
N LYS A 61 8.97 6.98 -8.22
CA LYS A 61 8.68 6.42 -9.55
C LYS A 61 7.44 5.53 -9.62
N ASP A 62 7.05 4.91 -8.50
CA ASP A 62 5.83 4.10 -8.45
C ASP A 62 4.60 5.02 -8.43
N LEU A 63 4.70 6.19 -7.78
CA LEU A 63 3.67 7.23 -7.75
C LEU A 63 3.55 7.96 -9.09
N GLU A 64 4.68 8.35 -9.69
CA GLU A 64 4.73 9.03 -10.99
C GLU A 64 4.21 8.15 -12.14
N TRP A 65 4.30 6.84 -12.01
CA TRP A 65 3.80 5.89 -13.02
C TRP A 65 2.27 5.82 -13.05
N ALA A 66 1.60 6.15 -11.96
CA ALA A 66 0.17 5.90 -11.80
C ALA A 66 -0.70 7.06 -12.28
N ASP A 67 -1.92 6.75 -12.72
CA ASP A 67 -2.99 7.72 -12.93
C ASP A 67 -3.78 7.96 -11.63
N PHE A 68 -3.94 6.91 -10.82
CA PHE A 68 -4.59 6.94 -9.52
C PHE A 68 -3.84 6.09 -8.49
N VAL A 69 -3.88 6.53 -7.23
CA VAL A 69 -3.38 5.78 -6.08
C VAL A 69 -4.54 5.38 -5.18
N PHE A 70 -4.74 4.08 -5.02
CA PHE A 70 -5.74 3.49 -4.13
C PHE A 70 -5.05 3.13 -2.82
N ILE A 71 -5.44 3.76 -1.72
CA ILE A 71 -4.84 3.56 -0.41
C ILE A 71 -5.86 2.84 0.46
N SER A 72 -5.50 1.68 1.00
CA SER A 72 -6.26 1.06 2.08
C SER A 72 -5.40 0.96 3.31
N ALA A 73 -5.95 1.30 4.47
CA ALA A 73 -5.21 1.26 5.72
C ALA A 73 -6.14 0.93 6.89
N MET A 74 -5.57 0.32 7.91
CA MET A 74 -6.19 0.21 9.23
C MET A 74 -5.88 1.44 10.09
N SER A 75 -6.67 1.66 11.14
CA SER A 75 -6.51 2.80 12.06
C SER A 75 -5.08 2.95 12.58
N ILE A 76 -4.40 1.84 12.87
CA ILE A 76 -3.02 1.83 13.37
C ILE A 76 -1.99 2.36 12.34
N GLN A 77 -2.30 2.28 11.04
CA GLN A 77 -1.46 2.75 9.95
C GLN A 77 -1.67 4.24 9.62
N LYS A 78 -2.49 4.97 10.40
CA LYS A 78 -2.88 6.37 10.14
C LYS A 78 -1.70 7.31 9.85
N VAL A 79 -0.59 7.17 10.57
CA VAL A 79 0.61 8.01 10.34
C VAL A 79 1.23 7.70 8.98
N SER A 80 1.45 6.41 8.67
CA SER A 80 2.00 5.98 7.38
C SER A 80 1.07 6.35 6.21
N ALA A 81 -0.24 6.16 6.37
CA ALA A 81 -1.24 6.55 5.37
C ALA A 81 -1.20 8.06 5.07
N LYS A 82 -1.09 8.90 6.10
CA LYS A 82 -0.95 10.36 5.93
C LYS A 82 0.32 10.73 5.17
N GLU A 83 1.42 10.02 5.39
CA GLU A 83 2.67 10.24 4.65
C GLU A 83 2.50 9.88 3.17
N VAL A 84 1.88 8.74 2.85
CA VAL A 84 1.56 8.38 1.46
C VAL A 84 0.68 9.43 0.80
N ILE A 85 -0.39 9.88 1.49
CA ILE A 85 -1.31 10.92 0.98
C ILE A 85 -0.55 12.24 0.74
N SER A 86 0.33 12.63 1.66
CA SER A 86 1.16 13.83 1.52
C SER A 86 2.06 13.77 0.28
N ARG A 87 2.73 12.63 0.06
CA ARG A 87 3.56 12.39 -1.13
C ARG A 87 2.74 12.45 -2.42
N CYS A 88 1.56 11.82 -2.44
CA CYS A 88 0.65 11.86 -3.59
C CYS A 88 0.21 13.30 -3.90
N LYS A 89 -0.18 14.07 -2.88
CA LYS A 89 -0.58 15.48 -3.04
C LYS A 89 0.53 16.36 -3.60
N LYS A 90 1.78 16.14 -3.19
CA LYS A 90 2.95 16.88 -3.73
C LYS A 90 3.16 16.64 -5.22
N ILE A 91 2.88 15.43 -5.71
CA ILE A 91 3.03 15.05 -7.12
C ILE A 91 1.78 15.42 -7.94
N GLY A 92 0.65 15.70 -7.28
CA GLY A 92 -0.61 16.07 -7.94
C GLY A 92 -1.41 14.89 -8.47
N ILE A 93 -1.15 13.67 -8.00
CA ILE A 93 -1.88 12.47 -8.41
C ILE A 93 -3.21 12.30 -7.64
N LYS A 94 -4.22 11.76 -8.31
CA LYS A 94 -5.53 11.50 -7.71
C LYS A 94 -5.47 10.31 -6.75
N ILE A 95 -6.14 10.44 -5.61
CA ILE A 95 -6.10 9.46 -4.51
C ILE A 95 -7.52 8.95 -4.27
N VAL A 96 -7.65 7.65 -4.03
CA VAL A 96 -8.86 6.98 -3.52
C VAL A 96 -8.49 6.36 -2.17
N VAL A 97 -9.23 6.67 -1.10
CA VAL A 97 -8.98 6.23 0.28
C VAL A 97 -10.22 5.60 0.87
#